data_AF-A0A7V2CVQ6-F1
#
_entry.id   AF-A0A7V2CVQ6-F1
#
_cell.length_a   1.000
_cell.length_b   1.000
_cell.length_c   1.000
_cell.angle_alpha   90.00
_cell.angle_beta   90.00
_cell.angle_gamma   90.00
#
_symmetry.space_group_name_H-M   'P 1'
#
loop_
_entity.id
_entity.type
_entity.pdbx_description
1 polymer ?
#
loop_
_entity_poly.entity_id
_entity_poly.type
_entity_poly.pdbx_seq_one_letter_code
_entity_poly.pdbx_strand_id
1 'polypeptide(L)'
;MRLALLEAGRLGYRRIGLVLNREGDLRTDGRWAAAYLEWQRTMPSRQRVPVLERFEPGAFQAWVRRWKPDLLLSPGTSPLDWARSLSFSVPGDLGYMILNKTQAPWCRGVAGVDQNLPEVGRAAVNLLHSLIVTGERGIPPIRTCILQDATWVPDRTAGDLGEAARPGRPRASSRP
;
A
#
# COMPACT_ATOMS: atom_id res chain seq x y z
N MET A 1 -0.96 1.27 6.55
CA MET A 1 -2.22 0.87 5.86
C MET A 1 -3.28 1.95 5.93
N ARG A 2 -3.76 2.31 7.14
CA ARG A 2 -4.83 3.28 7.34
C ARG A 2 -4.61 4.61 6.61
N LEU A 3 -3.41 5.20 6.70
CA LEU A 3 -3.07 6.43 5.98
C LEU A 3 -3.22 6.30 4.46
N ALA A 4 -2.75 5.20 3.86
CA ALA A 4 -2.90 4.96 2.42
C ALA A 4 -4.37 4.88 1.99
N LEU A 5 -5.22 4.25 2.80
CA LEU A 5 -6.66 4.14 2.53
C LEU A 5 -7.38 5.50 2.65
N LEU A 6 -6.98 6.31 3.64
CA LEU A 6 -7.50 7.68 3.81
C LEU A 6 -7.13 8.57 2.61
N GLU A 7 -5.86 8.55 2.20
CA GLU A 7 -5.39 9.34 1.06
C GLU A 7 -5.99 8.85 -0.26
N ALA A 8 -6.14 7.53 -0.44
CA ALA A 8 -6.85 6.97 -1.59
C ALA A 8 -8.30 7.48 -1.67
N GLY A 9 -9.02 7.49 -0.54
CA GLY A 9 -10.36 8.06 -0.48
C GLY A 9 -10.37 9.56 -0.79
N ARG A 10 -9.40 10.32 -0.25
CA ARG A 10 -9.26 11.77 -0.49
C ARG A 10 -8.99 12.09 -1.96
N LEU A 11 -8.23 11.25 -2.66
CA LEU A 11 -7.96 11.36 -4.10
C LEU A 11 -9.10 10.85 -4.99
N GLY A 12 -10.20 10.34 -4.40
CA GLY A 12 -11.41 9.95 -5.12
C GLY A 12 -11.50 8.49 -5.53
N TYR A 13 -10.55 7.64 -5.15
CA TYR A 13 -10.59 6.19 -5.43
C TYR A 13 -11.64 5.48 -4.58
N ARG A 14 -12.32 4.47 -5.14
CA ARG A 14 -13.47 3.82 -4.51
C ARG A 14 -13.35 2.30 -4.44
N ARG A 15 -12.71 1.67 -5.42
CA ARG A 15 -12.48 0.23 -5.52
C ARG A 15 -11.00 -0.04 -5.30
N ILE A 16 -10.54 0.23 -4.08
CA ILE A 16 -9.16 0.00 -3.69
C ILE A 16 -8.94 -1.50 -3.56
N GLY A 17 -7.95 -2.02 -4.27
CA GLY A 17 -7.52 -3.42 -4.22
C GLY A 17 -6.18 -3.57 -3.51
N LEU A 18 -6.04 -4.63 -2.70
CA LEU A 18 -4.80 -4.94 -2.00
C LEU A 18 -4.16 -6.20 -2.60
N VAL A 19 -2.88 -6.09 -2.97
CA VAL A 19 -2.07 -7.21 -3.45
C VAL A 19 -0.93 -7.45 -2.46
N LEU A 20 -0.88 -8.65 -1.88
CA LEU A 20 0.10 -9.02 -0.88
C LEU A 20 0.87 -10.27 -1.32
N ASN A 21 2.16 -10.27 -1.02
CA ASN A 21 2.92 -11.52 -0.90
C ASN A 21 2.69 -12.06 0.51
N ARG A 22 2.13 -13.27 0.62
CA ARG A 22 1.81 -13.93 1.90
C ARG A 22 3.02 -14.02 2.83
N GLU A 23 4.20 -14.34 2.31
CA GLU A 23 5.43 -14.40 3.12
C GLU A 23 5.80 -13.02 3.66
N GLY A 24 5.62 -11.97 2.84
CA GLY A 24 5.85 -10.58 3.24
C GLY A 24 4.87 -10.11 4.31
N ASP A 25 3.60 -10.50 4.22
CA ASP A 25 2.57 -10.11 5.20
C ASP A 25 2.76 -10.83 6.55
N LEU A 26 3.19 -12.10 6.54
CA LEU A 26 3.54 -12.86 7.75
C LEU A 26 4.67 -12.20 8.55
N ARG A 27 5.65 -11.57 7.87
CA ARG A 27 6.71 -10.78 8.54
C ARG A 27 6.18 -9.56 9.28
N THR A 28 4.93 -9.19 9.04
CA THR A 28 4.24 -8.07 9.69
C THR A 28 3.08 -8.53 10.57
N ASP A 29 3.05 -9.81 10.96
CA ASP A 29 1.96 -10.43 11.72
C ASP A 29 0.59 -10.28 11.05
N GLY A 30 0.53 -10.23 9.71
CA GLY A 30 -0.73 -10.06 8.98
C GLY A 30 -1.37 -8.67 9.10
N ARG A 31 -0.63 -7.66 9.59
CA ARG A 31 -1.18 -6.32 9.90
C ARG A 31 -1.72 -5.61 8.66
N TRP A 32 -1.16 -5.83 7.47
CA TRP A 32 -1.67 -5.20 6.25
C TRP A 32 -3.03 -5.75 5.88
N ALA A 33 -3.16 -7.07 5.80
CA ALA A 33 -4.43 -7.72 5.50
C ALA A 33 -5.50 -7.40 6.55
N ALA A 34 -5.16 -7.47 7.84
CA ALA A 34 -6.08 -7.19 8.94
C ALA A 34 -6.66 -5.76 8.86
N ALA A 35 -5.80 -4.75 8.72
CA ALA A 35 -6.24 -3.36 8.65
C ALA A 35 -7.09 -3.07 7.40
N TYR A 36 -6.75 -3.69 6.27
CA TYR A 36 -7.52 -3.54 5.03
C TYR A 36 -8.90 -4.20 5.12
N LEU A 37 -8.97 -5.43 5.63
CA LEU A 37 -10.23 -6.16 5.80
C LEU A 37 -11.15 -5.45 6.79
N GLU A 38 -10.60 -4.89 7.87
CA GLU A 38 -11.37 -4.08 8.82
C GLU A 38 -11.95 -2.83 8.15
N TRP A 39 -11.13 -2.09 7.39
CA TRP A 39 -11.60 -0.96 6.60
C TRP A 39 -12.70 -1.35 5.59
N GLN A 40 -12.60 -2.52 4.94
CA GLN A 40 -13.64 -2.96 4.01
C GLN A 40 -15.01 -3.15 4.65
N ARG A 41 -15.07 -3.45 5.95
CA ARG A 41 -16.34 -3.60 6.68
C ARG A 41 -17.14 -2.30 6.69
N THR A 42 -16.46 -1.15 6.67
CA THR A 42 -17.09 0.17 6.62
C THR A 42 -17.50 0.58 5.21
N MET A 43 -17.12 -0.17 4.17
CA MET A 43 -17.40 0.16 2.77
C MET A 43 -18.64 -0.59 2.22
N PRO A 44 -19.36 -0.03 1.24
CA PRO A 44 -20.43 -0.75 0.53
C PRO A 44 -19.92 -2.01 -0.15
N SER A 45 -20.67 -3.11 -0.10
CA SER A 45 -20.26 -4.41 -0.67
C SER A 45 -19.82 -4.33 -2.13
N ARG A 46 -20.45 -3.45 -2.94
CA ARG A 46 -20.10 -3.22 -4.35
C ARG A 46 -18.71 -2.61 -4.59
N GLN A 47 -18.11 -2.00 -3.57
CA GLN A 47 -16.78 -1.37 -3.61
C GLN A 47 -15.68 -2.25 -2.99
N ARG A 48 -16.04 -3.35 -2.33
CA ARG A 48 -15.08 -4.28 -1.72
C ARG A 48 -14.38 -5.11 -2.79
N VAL A 49 -13.06 -5.09 -2.77
CA VAL A 49 -12.19 -5.86 -3.66
C VAL A 49 -11.39 -6.85 -2.79
N PRO A 50 -11.49 -8.18 -2.98
CA PRO A 50 -10.81 -9.12 -2.10
C PRO A 50 -9.30 -8.99 -2.23
N VAL A 51 -8.57 -9.29 -1.15
CA VAL A 51 -7.10 -9.33 -1.16
C VAL A 51 -6.62 -10.38 -2.17
N LEU A 52 -5.62 -10.02 -2.97
CA LEU A 52 -4.88 -10.99 -3.77
C LEU A 52 -3.64 -11.46 -2.98
N GLU A 53 -3.67 -12.70 -2.49
CA GLU A 53 -2.55 -13.30 -1.75
C GLU A 53 -1.62 -14.14 -2.64
N ARG A 54 -2.13 -14.60 -3.80
CA ARG A 54 -1.35 -15.35 -4.78
C ARG A 54 -0.53 -14.37 -5.61
N PHE A 55 0.69 -14.11 -5.16
CA PHE A 55 1.57 -13.08 -5.69
C PHE A 55 2.34 -13.54 -6.95
N GLU A 56 1.63 -13.65 -8.07
CA GLU A 56 2.23 -13.96 -9.37
C GLU A 56 1.49 -13.24 -10.52
N PRO A 57 2.14 -12.99 -11.68
CA PRO A 57 1.54 -12.24 -12.78
C PRO A 57 0.22 -12.82 -13.31
N GLY A 58 0.12 -14.15 -13.45
CA GLY A 58 -1.08 -14.80 -13.97
C GLY A 58 -2.29 -14.66 -13.04
N ALA A 59 -2.07 -14.86 -11.74
CA ALA A 59 -3.10 -14.66 -10.72
C ALA A 59 -3.53 -13.19 -10.64
N PHE A 60 -2.57 -12.27 -10.71
CA PHE A 60 -2.84 -10.83 -10.77
C PHE A 60 -3.70 -10.46 -11.98
N GLN A 61 -3.34 -10.93 -13.17
CA GLN A 61 -4.09 -10.66 -14.39
C GLN A 61 -5.55 -11.14 -14.30
N ALA A 62 -5.77 -12.37 -13.81
CA ALA A 62 -7.11 -12.90 -13.63
C ALA A 62 -7.91 -12.08 -12.60
N TRP A 63 -7.27 -11.74 -11.48
CA TRP A 63 -7.87 -11.00 -10.39
C TRP A 63 -8.23 -9.55 -10.79
N VAL A 64 -7.32 -8.82 -11.43
CA VAL A 64 -7.54 -7.40 -11.80
C VAL A 64 -8.65 -7.27 -12.84
N ARG A 65 -8.75 -8.22 -13.78
CA ARG A 65 -9.82 -8.25 -14.78
C ARG A 65 -11.19 -8.58 -14.17
N ARG A 66 -11.21 -9.49 -13.19
CA ARG A 66 -12.44 -9.90 -12.49
C ARG A 66 -12.96 -8.80 -11.57
N TRP A 67 -12.09 -8.27 -10.72
CA TRP A 67 -12.49 -7.39 -9.62
C TRP A 67 -12.39 -5.90 -9.95
N LYS A 68 -11.68 -5.53 -11.02
CA LYS A 68 -11.63 -4.16 -11.56
C LYS A 68 -11.40 -3.11 -10.45
N PRO A 69 -10.28 -3.20 -9.70
CA PRO A 69 -9.91 -2.12 -8.79
C PRO A 69 -9.65 -0.83 -9.59
N ASP A 70 -9.85 0.32 -8.96
CA ASP A 70 -9.45 1.64 -9.48
C ASP A 70 -8.14 2.13 -8.85
N LEU A 71 -7.70 1.53 -7.75
CA LEU A 71 -6.40 1.73 -7.12
C LEU A 71 -5.82 0.40 -6.64
N LEU A 72 -4.51 0.20 -6.79
CA LEU A 72 -3.78 -0.89 -6.14
C LEU A 72 -2.94 -0.39 -4.95
N LEU A 73 -2.95 -1.18 -3.89
CA LEU A 73 -2.03 -1.09 -2.76
C LEU A 73 -1.14 -2.33 -2.72
N SER A 74 0.16 -2.14 -2.49
CA SER A 74 1.11 -3.23 -2.27
C SER A 74 2.37 -2.75 -1.51
N PRO A 75 3.04 -3.59 -0.71
CA PRO A 75 4.32 -3.25 -0.07
C PRO A 75 5.48 -2.99 -1.05
N GLY A 76 5.40 -3.51 -2.28
CA GLY A 76 6.44 -3.37 -3.31
C GLY A 76 5.86 -3.25 -4.73
N THR A 77 6.69 -2.88 -5.70
CA THR A 77 6.26 -2.40 -7.03
C THR A 77 5.91 -3.48 -8.04
N SER A 78 6.10 -4.78 -7.76
CA SER A 78 5.81 -5.82 -8.76
C SER A 78 4.38 -5.77 -9.34
N PRO A 79 3.31 -5.50 -8.56
CA PRO A 79 1.97 -5.35 -9.12
C PRO A 79 1.80 -4.11 -10.01
N LEU A 80 2.59 -3.05 -9.80
CA LEU A 80 2.64 -1.90 -10.71
C LEU A 80 3.25 -2.31 -12.05
N ASP A 81 4.34 -3.07 -12.00
CA ASP A 81 5.01 -3.55 -13.21
C ASP A 81 4.12 -4.52 -14.00
N TRP A 82 3.37 -5.39 -13.31
CA TRP A 82 2.36 -6.25 -13.93
C TRP A 82 1.18 -5.47 -14.52
N ALA A 83 0.72 -4.40 -13.86
CA ALA A 83 -0.32 -3.55 -14.43
C ALA A 83 0.16 -2.88 -15.72
N ARG A 84 1.40 -2.38 -15.75
CA ARG A 84 2.01 -1.79 -16.95
C ARG A 84 2.19 -2.80 -18.07
N SER A 85 2.61 -4.03 -17.78
CA SER A 85 2.75 -5.08 -18.80
C SER A 85 1.41 -5.51 -19.40
N LEU A 86 0.32 -5.34 -18.65
CA LEU A 86 -1.06 -5.51 -19.13
C LEU A 86 -1.63 -4.25 -19.82
N SER A 87 -0.78 -3.26 -20.11
CA SER A 87 -1.13 -2.00 -20.80
C SER A 87 -2.11 -1.08 -20.05
N PHE A 88 -2.22 -1.19 -18.72
CA PHE A 88 -2.93 -0.18 -17.94
C PHE A 88 -2.12 1.12 -17.90
N SER A 89 -2.78 2.25 -18.18
CA SER A 89 -2.25 3.57 -17.88
C SER A 89 -2.31 3.81 -16.37
N VAL A 90 -1.20 4.24 -15.77
CA VAL A 90 -1.11 4.56 -14.33
C VAL A 90 -0.67 6.02 -14.21
N PRO A 91 -1.50 6.93 -13.66
CA PRO A 91 -2.70 6.68 -12.86
C PRO A 91 -4.03 6.63 -13.64
N GLY A 92 -4.00 6.71 -14.98
CA GLY A 92 -5.20 6.96 -15.79
C GLY A 92 -6.30 5.89 -15.72
N ASP A 93 -5.96 4.64 -16.02
CA ASP A 93 -6.89 3.50 -15.95
C ASP A 93 -6.93 2.89 -14.54
N LEU A 94 -5.81 2.97 -13.83
CA LEU A 94 -5.59 2.35 -12.53
C LEU A 94 -4.55 3.16 -11.76
N GLY A 95 -4.91 3.63 -10.56
CA GLY A 95 -3.94 4.25 -9.67
C GLY A 95 -3.15 3.20 -8.88
N TYR A 96 -2.02 3.59 -8.32
CA TYR A 96 -1.16 2.72 -7.54
C TYR A 96 -0.48 3.48 -6.40
N MET A 97 -0.50 2.90 -5.21
CA MET A 97 0.28 3.38 -4.06
C MET A 97 1.11 2.26 -3.45
N ILE A 98 2.38 2.55 -3.17
CA ILE A 98 3.24 1.67 -2.39
C ILE A 98 3.04 1.90 -0.89
N LEU A 99 2.95 0.82 -0.12
CA LEU A 99 2.72 0.86 1.32
C LEU A 99 4.01 1.10 2.13
N ASN A 100 5.18 0.85 1.52
CA ASN A 100 6.48 0.98 2.15
C ASN A 100 7.42 1.77 1.22
N LYS A 101 7.12 3.05 1.01
CA LYS A 101 7.92 3.92 0.15
C LYS A 101 9.30 4.10 0.77
N THR A 102 10.33 3.98 -0.05
CA THR A 102 11.73 4.24 0.33
C THR A 102 12.37 5.18 -0.68
N GLN A 103 13.61 5.60 -0.41
CA GLN A 103 14.41 6.39 -1.35
C GLN A 103 15.05 5.54 -2.46
N ALA A 104 14.82 4.23 -2.47
CA ALA A 104 15.42 3.34 -3.46
C ALA A 104 14.95 3.68 -4.89
N PRO A 105 15.80 3.46 -5.92
CA PRO A 105 15.48 3.84 -7.29
C PRO A 105 14.14 3.30 -7.82
N TRP A 106 13.77 2.08 -7.44
CA TRP A 106 12.53 1.42 -7.85
C TRP A 106 11.26 2.06 -7.24
N CYS A 107 11.38 2.91 -6.22
CA CYS A 107 10.29 3.70 -5.63
C CYS A 107 10.11 5.10 -6.26
N ARG A 108 11.01 5.51 -7.18
CA ARG A 108 10.92 6.83 -7.81
C ARG A 108 9.69 6.93 -8.72
N GLY A 109 8.95 8.02 -8.63
CA GLY A 109 7.74 8.23 -9.43
C GLY A 109 6.50 7.50 -8.89
N VAL A 110 6.60 6.79 -7.76
CA VAL A 110 5.54 5.96 -7.19
C VAL A 110 4.99 6.62 -5.93
N ALA A 111 3.70 6.96 -5.92
CA ALA A 111 3.03 7.54 -4.76
C ALA A 111 2.95 6.50 -3.64
N GLY A 112 2.96 6.92 -2.38
CA GLY A 112 2.91 5.93 -1.30
C GLY A 112 3.11 6.49 0.09
N VAL A 113 3.29 5.56 1.02
CA VAL A 113 3.47 5.87 2.44
C VAL A 113 4.92 5.57 2.84
N ASP A 114 5.63 6.61 3.28
CA ASP A 114 6.93 6.48 3.93
C ASP A 114 6.70 6.10 5.41
N GLN A 115 7.29 5.00 5.86
CA GLN A 115 7.19 4.56 7.25
C GLN A 115 8.12 5.34 8.20
N ASN A 116 8.78 6.39 7.70
CA ASN A 116 9.75 7.21 8.42
C ASN A 116 10.84 6.35 9.08
N LEU A 117 11.39 5.38 8.34
CA LEU A 117 12.39 4.43 8.86
C LEU A 117 13.60 5.09 9.54
N PRO A 118 14.13 6.24 9.08
CA PRO A 118 15.17 6.96 9.82
C PRO A 118 14.73 7.39 11.23
N GLU A 119 13.49 7.85 11.39
CA GLU A 119 12.94 8.27 12.68
C GLU A 119 12.70 7.07 13.60
N VAL A 120 12.27 5.93 13.04
CA VAL A 120 12.20 4.64 13.76
C VAL A 120 13.59 4.24 14.28
N GLY A 121 14.63 4.37 13.45
CA GLY A 121 16.01 4.12 13.84
C GLY A 121 16.47 5.05 14.96
N ARG A 122 16.18 6.36 14.84
CA ARG A 122 16.50 7.34 15.90
C ARG A 122 15.80 7.01 17.21
N ALA A 123 14.52 6.65 17.17
CA ALA A 123 13.77 6.26 18.36
C ALA A 123 14.34 4.99 19.01
N ALA A 124 14.78 4.01 18.22
CA ALA A 124 15.41 2.79 18.73
C ALA A 124 16.73 3.07 19.44
N VAL A 125 17.60 3.92 18.85
CA VAL A 125 18.87 4.32 19.47
C VAL A 125 18.63 5.12 20.75
N ASN A 126 17.66 6.03 20.76
CA ASN A 126 17.30 6.79 21.96
C ASN A 126 16.80 5.89 23.08
N LEU A 127 15.93 4.92 22.77
CA LEU A 127 15.48 3.94 23.75
C LEU A 127 16.65 3.15 24.33
N LEU A 128 17.55 2.63 23.47
CA LEU A 128 18.73 1.91 23.92
C LEU A 128 19.62 2.76 24.83
N HIS A 129 19.86 4.02 24.46
CA HIS A 129 20.64 4.94 25.27
C HIS A 129 19.99 5.16 26.65
N SER A 130 18.67 5.37 26.71
CA SER A 130 17.94 5.50 27.97
C SER A 130 18.06 4.25 28.85
N LEU A 131 17.96 3.04 28.27
CA LEU A 131 18.13 1.78 29.00
C LEU A 131 19.55 1.64 29.58
N ILE A 132 20.57 2.04 28.82
CA ILE A 132 21.98 2.01 29.29
C ILE A 132 22.19 2.97 30.45
N VAL A 133 21.76 4.23 30.31
CA VAL A 133 21.98 5.28 31.31
C VAL A 133 21.23 4.99 32.62
N THR A 134 20.05 4.39 32.54
CA THR A 134 19.25 3.99 33.71
C THR A 134 19.69 2.66 34.32
N GLY A 135 20.59 1.93 33.65
CA GLY A 135 21.04 0.61 34.11
C GLY A 135 19.99 -0.49 33.95
N GLU A 136 18.97 -0.31 33.10
CA GLU A 136 18.00 -1.36 32.78
C GLU A 136 18.66 -2.49 31.98
N ARG A 137 18.46 -3.73 32.44
CA ARG A 137 19.08 -4.93 31.88
C ARG A 137 18.09 -6.07 31.79
N GLY A 138 18.36 -7.01 30.88
CA GLY A 138 17.52 -8.18 30.65
C GLY A 138 16.27 -7.84 29.84
N ILE A 139 15.34 -8.79 29.79
CA ILE A 139 14.05 -8.62 29.09
C ILE A 139 13.08 -7.94 30.06
N PRO A 140 12.53 -6.76 29.73
CA PRO A 140 11.56 -6.10 30.59
C PRO A 140 10.33 -6.98 30.83
N PRO A 141 9.77 -7.02 32.05
CA PRO A 141 8.55 -7.79 32.34
C PRO A 141 7.34 -7.25 31.57
N ILE A 142 7.37 -5.97 31.18
CA ILE A 142 6.36 -5.31 30.35
C ILE A 142 7.07 -4.74 29.13
N ARG A 143 6.59 -5.11 27.94
CA ARG A 143 7.13 -4.61 26.67
C ARG A 143 6.87 -3.10 26.53
N THR A 144 7.89 -2.34 26.16
CA THR A 144 7.74 -0.95 25.70
C THR A 144 7.61 -0.94 24.18
N CYS A 145 6.62 -0.21 23.66
CA CYS A 145 6.42 -0.03 22.22
C CYS A 145 6.40 1.46 21.89
N ILE A 146 7.26 1.87 20.95
CA ILE A 146 7.30 3.23 20.43
C ILE A 146 6.72 3.19 19.02
N LEU A 147 5.70 4.01 18.78
CA LEU A 147 5.09 4.16 17.47
C LEU A 147 5.55 5.48 16.85
N GLN A 148 6.04 5.42 15.62
CA GLN A 148 6.26 6.59 14.77
C GLN A 148 5.17 6.61 13.71
N ASP A 149 4.55 7.76 13.51
CA ASP A 149 3.57 7.93 12.45
C ASP A 149 4.25 7.88 11.09
N ALA A 150 3.50 7.44 10.08
CA ALA A 150 3.95 7.36 8.70
C ALA A 150 3.56 8.63 7.93
N THR A 151 4.28 8.94 6.86
CA THR A 151 4.07 10.14 6.02
C THR A 151 3.50 9.76 4.65
N TRP A 152 2.47 10.46 4.20
CA TRP A 152 1.99 10.36 2.82
C TRP A 152 2.95 11.11 1.89
N VAL A 153 3.34 10.47 0.79
CA VAL A 153 4.21 11.05 -0.24
C VAL A 153 3.51 10.95 -1.60
N PRO A 154 2.97 12.08 -2.12
CA PRO A 154 2.32 12.10 -3.43
C PRO A 154 3.35 11.91 -4.55
N ASP A 155 2.93 11.29 -5.64
CA ASP A 155 3.76 11.11 -6.85
C ASP A 155 2.87 10.71 -8.04
N ARG A 156 3.48 10.46 -9.21
CA ARG A 156 2.80 10.26 -10.50
C ARG A 156 1.82 9.09 -10.54
N THR A 157 1.98 8.04 -9.72
CA THR A 157 1.11 6.85 -9.80
C THR A 157 -0.23 6.98 -9.07
N ALA A 158 -0.47 8.05 -8.32
CA ALA A 158 -1.76 8.33 -7.70
C ALA A 158 -2.14 9.80 -7.91
N GLY A 159 -2.89 10.06 -8.99
CA GLY A 159 -3.43 11.39 -9.29
C GLY A 159 -4.72 11.68 -8.51
N ASP A 160 -5.04 12.96 -8.36
CA ASP A 160 -6.35 13.42 -7.91
C ASP A 160 -7.37 13.23 -9.04
N LEU A 161 -8.38 12.40 -8.80
CA LEU A 161 -9.40 12.07 -9.78
C LEU A 161 -10.50 13.16 -9.88
N GLY A 162 -10.51 14.13 -8.96
CA GLY A 162 -11.61 15.08 -8.83
C GLY A 162 -12.99 14.38 -8.76
N GLU A 163 -14.07 15.14 -8.91
CA GLU A 163 -15.42 14.54 -8.92
C GLU A 163 -15.75 13.81 -10.24
N ALA A 164 -15.03 14.14 -11.32
CA ALA A 164 -15.39 13.86 -12.72
C ALA A 164 -14.49 12.85 -13.46
N ALA A 165 -13.22 12.66 -13.08
CA ALA A 165 -12.31 11.74 -13.77
C ALA A 165 -12.30 10.37 -13.07
N ARG A 166 -13.36 9.58 -13.26
CA ARG A 166 -13.50 8.27 -12.62
C ARG A 166 -12.87 7.18 -13.51
N PRO A 167 -11.81 6.48 -13.08
CA PRO A 167 -11.19 5.42 -13.87
C PRO A 167 -12.18 4.28 -14.08
N GLY A 168 -12.42 3.92 -15.34
CA GLY A 168 -13.46 2.96 -15.66
C GLY A 168 -13.56 2.62 -17.14
N ARG A 169 -12.44 2.28 -17.79
CA ARG A 169 -12.36 1.33 -18.92
C ARG A 169 -10.95 1.32 -19.50
N PRO A 170 -10.33 0.15 -19.76
CA PRO A 170 -9.21 0.10 -20.69
C PRO A 170 -9.70 0.57 -22.07
N ARG A 171 -8.91 1.41 -22.74
CA ARG A 171 -9.15 1.74 -24.15
C ARG A 171 -9.17 0.45 -24.96
N ALA A 172 -10.30 0.15 -25.60
CA ALA A 172 -10.39 -0.99 -26.51
C ALA A 172 -9.33 -0.83 -27.59
N SER A 173 -8.49 -1.86 -27.78
CA SER A 173 -7.56 -1.91 -28.90
C SER A 173 -8.38 -2.01 -30.19
N SER A 174 -8.54 -0.90 -30.89
CA SER A 174 -8.93 -0.91 -32.29
C SER A 174 -7.76 -1.52 -33.06
N ARG A 175 -7.87 -2.80 -33.43
CA ARG A 175 -7.07 -3.36 -34.51
C ARG A 175 -7.89 -3.29 -35.81
N PRO A 176 -7.25 -2.91 -36.94
CA PRO A 176 -7.86 -2.97 -38.27
C PRO A 176 -8.09 -4.43 -38.72
#